data_AF-A0A9E0LUH9-F1
#
_entry.id   AF-A0A9E0LUH9-F1
#
_cell.length_a   1.000
_cell.length_b   1.000
_cell.length_c   1.000
_cell.angle_alpha   90.00
_cell.angle_beta   90.00
_cell.angle_gamma   90.00
#
_symmetry.space_group_name_H-M   'P 1'
#
loop_
_entity.id
_entity.type
_entity.pdbx_description
1 polymer ?
#
loop_
_entity_poly.entity_id
_entity_poly.type
_entity_poly.pdbx_seq_one_letter_code
_entity_poly.pdbx_strand_id
1 'polypeptide(L)'
;MRVWHTASVAETRALGAELARELLPAGCLLLYGDLGAGKTVLAQGVALGLGIDPREVQSPTFALLREHEMPGGVGGEERAEGRLS
;
A
#
# COMPACT_ATOMS: atom_id res chain seq x y z
N MET A 1 -2.00 -22.35 1.87
CA MET A 1 -0.99 -21.39 2.36
C MET A 1 0.00 -21.16 1.23
N ARG A 2 0.24 -19.90 0.83
CA ARG A 2 1.24 -19.57 -0.20
C ARG A 2 2.53 -19.13 0.47
N VAL A 3 3.67 -19.47 -0.13
CA VAL A 3 5.00 -19.10 0.37
C VAL A 3 5.78 -18.55 -0.82
N TRP A 4 6.44 -17.43 -0.61
CA TRP A 4 7.32 -16.79 -1.58
C TRP A 4 8.70 -16.62 -0.96
N HIS A 5 9.74 -16.73 -1.79
CA HIS A 5 11.11 -16.44 -1.41
C HIS A 5 11.63 -15.32 -2.30
N THR A 6 12.19 -14.28 -1.69
CA THR A 6 12.82 -13.16 -2.38
C THR A 6 14.25 -13.02 -1.88
N ALA A 7 15.18 -12.74 -2.79
CA ALA A 7 16.60 -12.58 -2.50
C ALA A 7 17.07 -11.12 -2.65
N SER A 8 16.17 -10.22 -3.08
CA SER A 8 16.49 -8.82 -3.30
C SER A 8 15.36 -7.86 -2.93
N VAL A 9 15.72 -6.58 -2.75
CA VAL A 9 14.76 -5.49 -2.55
C VAL A 9 13.83 -5.35 -3.75
N ALA A 10 14.36 -5.52 -4.96
CA ALA A 10 13.59 -5.43 -6.20
C ALA A 10 12.54 -6.56 -6.28
N GLU A 11 12.91 -7.80 -5.95
CA GLU A 11 11.97 -8.92 -5.91
C GLU A 11 10.89 -8.74 -4.84
N THR A 12 11.26 -8.29 -3.64
CA THR A 12 10.28 -8.01 -2.56
C THR A 12 9.30 -6.92 -2.98
N ARG A 13 9.76 -5.89 -3.69
CA ARG A 13 8.90 -4.83 -4.21
C ARG A 13 7.98 -5.34 -5.33
N ALA A 14 8.50 -6.17 -6.24
CA ALA A 14 7.70 -6.79 -7.29
C ALA A 14 6.59 -7.68 -6.71
N LEU A 15 6.91 -8.49 -5.70
CA LEU A 15 5.93 -9.30 -4.98
C LEU A 15 4.82 -8.44 -4.35
N GLY A 16 5.17 -7.32 -3.72
CA GLY A 16 4.17 -6.39 -3.17
C GLY A 16 3.21 -5.86 -4.23
N ALA A 17 3.71 -5.54 -5.43
CA ALA A 17 2.89 -5.05 -6.53
C ALA A 17 1.96 -6.14 -7.09
N GLU A 18 2.39 -7.40 -7.09
CA GLU A 18 1.53 -8.53 -7.43
C GLU A 18 0.42 -8.73 -6.40
N LEU A 19 0.77 -8.72 -5.11
CA LEU A 19 -0.19 -8.86 -4.01
C LEU A 19 -1.24 -7.75 -4.00
N ALA A 20 -0.87 -6.52 -4.40
CA ALA A 20 -1.81 -5.40 -4.51
C ALA A 20 -3.02 -5.70 -5.40
N ARG A 21 -2.82 -6.50 -6.46
CA ARG A 21 -3.88 -6.85 -7.42
C ARG A 21 -4.87 -7.86 -6.86
N GLU A 22 -4.49 -8.57 -5.80
CA GLU A 22 -5.33 -9.53 -5.09
C GLU A 22 -6.03 -8.91 -3.87
N LEU A 23 -5.67 -7.67 -3.48
CA LEU A 23 -6.32 -6.98 -2.38
C LEU A 23 -7.75 -6.59 -2.75
N LEU A 24 -8.69 -7.00 -1.91
CA LEU A 24 -10.08 -6.59 -2.02
C LEU A 24 -10.23 -5.10 -1.63
N PRO A 25 -11.23 -4.38 -2.19
CA PRO A 25 -11.67 -3.12 -1.62
C PRO A 25 -11.92 -3.27 -0.11
N ALA A 26 -11.41 -2.33 0.69
CA ALA A 26 -11.41 -2.39 2.16
C ALA A 26 -10.64 -3.57 2.80
N GLY A 27 -9.74 -4.23 2.05
CA GLY A 27 -8.85 -5.26 2.58
C GLY A 27 -7.76 -4.70 3.51
N CYS A 28 -7.32 -5.50 4.48
CA CYS A 28 -6.21 -5.17 5.37
C CYS A 28 -5.06 -6.16 5.20
N LEU A 29 -3.86 -5.65 4.94
CA LEU A 29 -2.62 -6.43 4.89
C LEU A 29 -1.77 -6.12 6.13
N LEU A 30 -1.65 -7.10 7.03
CA LEU A 30 -0.83 -6.99 8.23
C LEU A 30 0.57 -7.56 7.97
N LEU A 31 1.61 -6.73 8.15
CA LEU A 31 3.01 -7.13 7.96
C LEU A 31 3.69 -7.34 9.32
N TYR A 32 4.19 -8.55 9.56
CA TYR A 32 4.91 -8.91 10.78
C TYR A 32 6.34 -9.37 10.47
N GLY A 33 7.26 -9.05 11.38
CA GLY A 33 8.68 -9.42 11.27
C GLY A 33 9.59 -8.41 11.96
N ASP A 34 10.86 -8.76 12.11
CA ASP A 34 11.84 -7.96 12.83
C ASP A 34 12.21 -6.64 12.13
N LEU A 35 12.94 -5.78 12.84
CA LEU A 35 13.54 -4.59 12.24
C LEU A 35 14.48 -5.01 11.09
N GLY A 36 14.31 -4.38 9.92
CA GLY A 36 15.09 -4.73 8.74
C GLY A 36 14.56 -5.92 7.93
N ALA A 37 13.47 -6.60 8.36
CA ALA A 37 12.88 -7.74 7.64
C ALA A 37 12.24 -7.39 6.27
N GLY A 38 12.34 -6.14 5.79
CA GLY A 38 11.82 -5.74 4.49
C GLY A 38 10.33 -5.34 4.45
N LYS A 39 9.65 -5.21 5.59
CA LYS A 39 8.22 -4.81 5.68
C LYS A 39 7.90 -3.55 4.87
N THR A 40 8.71 -2.49 5.01
CA THR A 40 8.52 -1.23 4.26
C THR A 40 8.74 -1.41 2.76
N VAL A 41 9.69 -2.26 2.35
CA VAL A 41 9.92 -2.56 0.93
C VAL A 41 8.70 -3.25 0.32
N LEU A 42 8.10 -4.18 1.06
CA LEU A 42 6.89 -4.85 0.62
C LEU A 42 5.70 -3.87 0.53
N ALA A 43 5.51 -3.01 1.52
CA ALA A 43 4.48 -1.96 1.50
C ALA A 43 4.65 -0.99 0.32
N GLN A 44 5.89 -0.61 -0.02
CA GLN A 44 6.18 0.17 -1.22
C GLN A 44 5.82 -0.57 -2.50
N GLY A 45 6.02 -1.88 -2.54
CA GLY A 45 5.57 -2.73 -3.64
C GLY A 45 4.06 -2.68 -3.80
N VAL A 46 3.32 -2.80 -2.70
CA VAL A 46 1.85 -2.70 -2.70
C VAL A 46 1.41 -1.35 -3.24
N ALA A 47 2.01 -0.26 -2.75
CA ALA A 47 1.74 1.10 -3.23
C ALA A 47 1.98 1.25 -4.74
N LEU A 48 3.09 0.70 -5.24
CA LEU A 48 3.39 0.69 -6.67
C LEU A 48 2.32 -0.06 -7.49
N GLY A 49 1.89 -1.25 -7.03
CA GLY A 49 0.83 -2.02 -7.70
C GLY A 49 -0.53 -1.34 -7.68
N LEU A 50 -0.73 -0.45 -6.71
CA LEU A 50 -1.87 0.42 -6.54
C LEU A 50 -1.72 1.77 -7.31
N GLY A 51 -0.58 2.03 -7.95
CA GLY A 51 -0.34 3.27 -8.71
C GLY A 51 0.09 4.48 -7.87
N ILE A 52 0.37 4.29 -6.58
CA ILE A 52 0.95 5.32 -5.69
C ILE A 52 2.47 5.33 -5.88
N ASP A 53 3.10 6.52 -5.82
CA ASP A 53 4.57 6.61 -5.86
C ASP A 53 5.18 5.92 -4.61
N PRO A 54 5.96 4.84 -4.77
CA PRO A 54 6.58 4.13 -3.65
C PRO A 54 7.52 5.01 -2.79
N ARG A 55 7.98 6.16 -3.30
CA ARG A 55 8.81 7.10 -2.53
C ARG A 55 8.06 7.79 -1.40
N GLU A 56 6.74 7.90 -1.52
CA GLU A 56 5.87 8.49 -0.49
C GLU A 56 5.62 7.51 0.66
N VAL A 57 5.72 6.20 0.40
CA VAL A 57 5.52 5.16 1.42
C VAL A 57 6.80 4.94 2.22
N GLN A 58 6.84 5.59 3.37
CA GLN A 58 7.93 5.54 4.33
C GLN A 58 7.44 5.08 5.70
N SER A 59 8.34 4.52 6.50
CA SER A 59 8.03 4.16 7.88
C SER A 59 7.45 5.38 8.60
N PRO A 60 6.30 5.25 9.27
CA PRO A 60 5.76 6.30 10.10
C PRO A 60 6.65 6.44 11.35
N THR A 61 7.69 7.27 11.29
CA THR A 61 8.61 7.45 12.43
C THR A 61 7.93 8.20 13.59
N PHE A 62 6.99 9.11 13.26
CA PHE A 62 6.25 9.94 14.23
C PHE A 62 4.75 10.03 13.95
N ALA A 63 4.33 9.86 12.69
CA ALA A 63 2.92 9.74 12.35
C ALA A 63 2.46 8.33 12.77
N LEU A 64 1.33 8.17 13.45
CA LEU A 64 0.80 6.83 13.75
C LEU A 64 0.23 6.14 12.50
N LEU A 65 -0.21 6.95 11.52
CA LEU A 65 -0.84 6.54 10.28
C LEU A 65 -0.34 7.45 9.14
N ARG A 66 -0.23 6.91 7.92
CA ARG A 66 -0.09 7.69 6.69
C ARG A 66 -1.17 7.25 5.72
N GLU A 67 -1.87 8.23 5.15
CA GLU A 67 -2.86 8.02 4.11
C GLU A 67 -2.25 8.42 2.77
N HIS A 68 -2.55 7.63 1.74
CA HIS A 68 -2.07 7.83 0.38
C HIS A 68 -3.26 7.76 -0.56
N GLU A 69 -3.46 8.79 -1.38
CA GLU A 69 -4.55 8.81 -2.35
C GLU A 69 -4.19 8.01 -3.61
N MET A 70 -5.16 7.22 -4.05
CA MET A 70 -5.04 6.40 -5.25
C MET A 70 -5.32 7.24 -6.51
N PRO A 71 -4.47 7.18 -7.55
CA PRO A 71 -4.79 7.80 -8.83
C PRO A 71 -6.05 7.16 -9.41
N GLY A 72 -7.09 7.96 -9.64
CA GLY A 72 -8.35 7.49 -10.22
C GLY A 72 -9.45 7.13 -9.22
N GLY A 73 -9.25 7.38 -7.92
CA GLY A 73 -10.29 7.43 -6.89
C GLY A 73 -11.30 6.28 -6.91
N VAL A 74 -11.11 5.27 -6.06
CA VAL A 74 -12.25 4.44 -5.66
C VAL A 74 -13.10 5.34 -4.76
N GLY A 75 -14.24 5.79 -5.28
CA GLY A 75 -15.03 6.89 -4.74
C GLY A 75 -15.14 6.90 -3.22
N GLY A 76 -14.61 7.97 -2.62
CA GLY A 76 -15.10 8.43 -1.33
C GLY A 76 -16.55 8.86 -1.52
N GLU A 77 -17.46 8.24 -0.78
CA GLU A 77 -18.81 8.72 -0.54
C GLU A 77 -18.76 10.10 0.15
N GLU A 78 -18.39 11.17 -0.55
CA GLU A 78 -18.58 12.55 -0.05
C GLU A 78 -18.39 13.61 -1.15
N ARG A 79 -19.32 13.69 -2.12
CA ARG A 79 -19.61 14.92 -2.87
C ARG A 79 -21.11 15.01 -3.16
N ALA A 80 -21.90 15.05 -2.09
CA ALA A 80 -23.31 15.41 -2.16
C ALA A 80 -23.71 16.33 -1.01
N GLU A 81 -22.96 17.42 -0.81
CA GLU A 81 -23.48 18.58 -0.08
C GLU A 81 -23.23 19.85 -0.92
N GLY A 82 -24.33 20.56 -1.20
CA GLY A 82 -24.25 21.98 -1.59
C GLY A 82 -24.41 22.32 -3.07
N ARG A 83 -25.39 21.75 -3.77
CA ARG A 83 -26.10 22.53 -4.80
C ARG A 83 -27.28 23.21 -4.11
N LEU A 84 -27.09 24.41 -3.57
CA LEU A 84 -28.15 25.34 -3.20
C LEU A 84 -27.62 26.79 -3.30
N SER A 85 -28.44 27.62 -3.95
CA SER A 85 -28.30 29.02 -4.41
C SER A 85 -27.32 29.30 -5.54
#